data_AF-A0A183IGD3-F1
#
_entry.id   AF-A0A183IGD3-F1
#
_cell.length_a   1.000
_cell.length_b   1.000
_cell.length_c   1.000
_cell.angle_alpha   90.00
_cell.angle_beta   90.00
_cell.angle_gamma   90.00
#
_symmetry.space_group_name_H-M   'P 1'
#
loop_
_entity.id
_entity.type
_entity.pdbx_description
1 polymer ?
#
loop_
_entity_poly.entity_id
_entity_poly.type
_entity_poly.pdbx_seq_one_letter_code
_entity_poly.pdbx_strand_id
1 'polypeptide(L)'
;MFSLLYYGIMVAHGDFVQADDKDWKPCLQNINSFVSVFLFSLETQHTIGFGVRYPTEECPEIVFTLGLQSMVGVIIQTLMVGVVFAKLTRPKKRAETLLFSRNATINLRNGKLCLCFRIGDIRKCKLANVQIHMLMINKYTTEEGEVLPFFLNDMKVQIDTVKDFPTLAWPVIACHFIDENSPLYRYDETGLQNAKLEIIVILDGLIPTTGMTTQARTSYLPFEILWGRRFHHLMTYQKKNGIIELDYTKFNSTYAVRTPRCSAEKLKQNHEVSSKMYSNIT
;
A
#
# COMPACT_ATOMS: atom_id res chain seq x y z
N MET A 1 8.04 -34.66 18.11
CA MET A 1 8.52 -35.61 17.08
C MET A 1 9.83 -36.24 17.53
N PHE A 2 10.94 -35.50 17.59
CA PHE A 2 12.24 -36.05 17.98
C PHE A 2 12.27 -36.70 19.37
N SER A 3 11.53 -36.17 20.35
CA SER A 3 11.38 -36.83 21.66
C SER A 3 10.80 -38.25 21.58
N LEU A 4 9.90 -38.52 20.62
CA LEU A 4 9.36 -39.87 20.40
C LEU A 4 10.39 -40.78 19.73
N LEU A 5 11.22 -40.24 18.82
CA LEU A 5 12.31 -40.99 18.19
C LEU A 5 13.36 -41.39 19.23
N TYR A 6 13.84 -40.46 20.06
CA TYR A 6 14.76 -40.78 21.15
C TYR A 6 14.17 -41.79 22.14
N TYR A 7 12.91 -41.61 22.53
CA TYR A 7 12.25 -42.55 23.43
C TYR A 7 12.14 -43.94 22.81
N GLY A 8 11.81 -44.04 21.53
CA GLY A 8 11.77 -45.30 20.79
C GLY A 8 13.14 -45.99 20.73
N ILE A 9 14.21 -45.26 20.45
CA ILE A 9 15.60 -45.78 20.46
C ILE A 9 15.96 -46.32 21.85
N MET A 10 15.68 -45.55 22.90
CA MET A 10 15.96 -45.97 24.29
C MET A 10 15.14 -47.20 24.73
N VAL A 11 13.87 -47.29 24.32
CA VAL A 11 13.04 -48.47 24.57
C VAL A 11 13.57 -49.69 23.82
N ALA A 12 13.98 -49.53 22.56
CA ALA A 12 14.54 -50.61 21.76
C ALA A 12 15.91 -51.09 22.27
N HIS A 13 16.73 -50.17 22.78
CA HIS A 13 18.02 -50.49 23.40
C HIS A 13 17.86 -51.21 24.75
N GLY A 14 16.76 -50.96 25.49
CA GLY A 14 16.49 -51.56 26.80
C GLY A 14 16.79 -50.65 27.99
N ASP A 15 17.09 -49.37 27.76
CA ASP A 15 17.57 -48.41 28.77
C ASP A 15 16.65 -48.26 29.99
N PHE A 16 15.35 -48.44 29.81
CA PHE A 16 14.38 -48.33 30.91
C PHE A 16 14.25 -49.62 31.74
N VAL A 17 14.61 -50.78 31.17
CA VAL A 17 14.51 -52.09 31.84
C VAL A 17 15.75 -52.38 32.67
N GLN A 18 16.93 -51.98 32.18
CA GLN A 18 18.22 -52.15 32.87
C GLN A 18 18.62 -50.92 33.70
N ALA A 19 17.66 -50.05 34.05
CA ALA A 19 17.96 -48.79 34.74
C ALA A 19 18.67 -48.95 36.11
N ASP A 20 18.49 -50.10 36.77
CA ASP A 20 19.12 -50.41 38.07
C ASP A 20 20.46 -51.17 37.93
N ASP A 21 20.87 -51.54 36.70
CA ASP A 21 22.14 -52.23 36.44
C ASP A 21 23.30 -51.23 36.35
N LYS A 22 24.30 -51.40 37.21
CA LYS A 22 25.45 -50.49 37.29
C LYS A 22 26.44 -50.65 36.14
N ASP A 23 26.44 -51.81 35.47
CA ASP A 23 27.32 -52.09 34.35
C ASP A 23 26.68 -51.69 33.00
N TRP A 24 25.38 -51.40 32.99
CA TRP A 24 24.66 -50.92 31.81
C TRP A 24 24.98 -49.46 31.53
N LYS A 25 25.31 -49.16 30.28
CA LYS A 25 25.52 -47.78 29.82
C LYS A 25 24.35 -47.36 28.93
N PRO A 26 23.49 -46.43 29.39
CA PRO A 26 22.34 -46.01 28.61
C PRO A 26 22.74 -45.12 27.43
N CYS A 27 21.90 -45.05 26.41
CA CYS A 27 22.14 -44.18 25.25
C CYS A 27 22.09 -42.69 25.62
N LEU A 28 21.24 -42.31 26.58
CA LEU A 28 21.17 -40.97 27.18
C LEU A 28 21.31 -41.06 28.70
N GLN A 29 22.17 -40.21 29.27
CA GLN A 29 22.36 -40.13 30.71
C GLN A 29 21.28 -39.28 31.40
N ASN A 30 20.96 -39.64 32.64
CA ASN A 30 19.99 -38.95 33.51
C ASN A 30 18.57 -38.83 32.92
N ILE A 31 18.09 -39.92 32.31
CA ILE A 31 16.74 -40.04 31.75
C ILE A 31 15.93 -41.06 32.56
N ASN A 32 14.90 -40.57 33.26
CA ASN A 32 14.09 -41.41 34.16
C ASN A 32 12.65 -41.60 33.66
N SER A 33 12.24 -40.83 32.64
CA SER A 33 10.87 -40.85 32.11
C SER A 33 10.84 -40.26 30.70
N PHE A 34 9.70 -40.42 30.02
CA PHE A 34 9.44 -39.72 28.75
C PHE A 34 9.59 -38.20 28.87
N VAL A 35 9.22 -37.61 30.02
CA VAL A 35 9.38 -36.16 30.26
C VAL A 35 10.86 -35.76 30.21
N SER A 36 11.74 -36.59 30.75
CA SER A 36 13.19 -36.35 30.69
C SER A 36 13.72 -36.39 29.25
N VAL A 37 13.20 -37.30 28.41
CA VAL A 37 13.52 -37.36 26.97
C VAL A 37 12.98 -36.15 26.21
N PHE A 38 11.77 -35.71 26.55
CA PHE A 38 11.19 -34.50 25.99
C PHE A 38 12.02 -33.27 26.33
N LEU A 39 12.44 -33.13 27.59
CA LEU A 39 13.32 -32.05 28.04
C LEU A 39 14.68 -32.09 27.32
N PHE A 40 15.31 -33.25 27.19
CA PHE A 40 16.54 -33.39 26.41
C PHE A 40 16.34 -32.93 24.96
N SER A 41 15.29 -33.41 24.28
CA SER A 41 15.00 -33.01 22.91
C SER A 41 14.74 -31.50 22.79
N LEU A 42 14.06 -30.88 23.75
CA LEU A 42 13.84 -29.42 23.80
C LEU A 42 15.16 -28.67 24.01
N GLU A 43 15.96 -29.10 24.99
CA GLU A 43 17.27 -28.52 25.30
C GLU A 43 18.20 -28.57 24.08
N THR A 44 18.22 -29.68 23.35
CA THR A 44 18.97 -29.81 22.09
C THR A 44 18.39 -28.94 20.99
N GLN A 45 17.06 -28.92 20.80
CA GLN A 45 16.41 -28.19 19.70
C GLN A 45 16.62 -26.68 19.80
N HIS A 46 16.56 -26.15 21.02
CA HIS A 46 16.79 -24.74 21.31
C HIS A 46 18.25 -24.43 21.66
N THR A 47 19.15 -25.42 21.55
CA THR A 47 20.58 -25.28 21.86
C THR A 47 20.83 -24.69 23.25
N ILE A 48 19.98 -25.04 24.22
CA ILE A 48 20.11 -24.61 25.63
C ILE A 48 21.19 -25.44 26.31
N GLY A 49 21.08 -26.77 26.18
CA GLY A 49 22.06 -27.75 26.67
C GLY A 49 22.48 -27.54 28.12
N PHE A 50 21.58 -27.76 29.09
CA PHE A 50 21.91 -27.57 30.51
C PHE A 50 23.03 -28.50 31.02
N GLY A 51 23.39 -29.55 30.27
CA GLY A 51 24.48 -30.46 30.58
C GLY A 51 24.14 -31.57 31.58
N VAL A 52 22.94 -31.52 32.18
CA VAL A 52 22.45 -32.58 33.07
C VAL A 52 22.07 -33.84 32.27
N ARG A 53 21.57 -33.69 31.05
CA ARG A 53 21.18 -34.79 30.15
C ARG A 53 22.07 -34.74 28.92
N TYR A 54 22.75 -35.82 28.60
CA TYR A 54 23.69 -35.87 27.48
C TYR A 54 23.73 -37.26 26.84
N PRO A 55 24.01 -37.34 25.53
CA PRO A 55 24.16 -38.61 24.84
C PRO A 55 25.49 -39.29 25.17
N THR A 56 25.48 -40.62 25.14
CA THR A 56 26.68 -41.46 25.25
C THR A 56 27.09 -41.99 23.87
N GLU A 57 28.28 -42.58 23.79
CA GLU A 57 28.82 -43.16 22.54
C GLU A 57 28.29 -44.57 22.24
N GLU A 58 27.51 -45.16 23.15
CA GLU A 58 27.05 -46.55 23.03
C GLU A 58 26.04 -46.73 21.89
N CYS A 59 25.22 -45.71 21.62
CA CYS A 59 24.13 -45.78 20.66
C CYS A 59 24.34 -44.82 19.48
N PRO A 60 24.85 -45.30 18.33
CA PRO A 60 25.08 -44.45 17.15
C PRO A 60 23.78 -43.86 16.58
N GLU A 61 22.65 -44.54 16.80
CA GLU A 61 21.32 -44.08 16.38
C GLU A 61 20.92 -42.75 17.04
N ILE A 62 21.29 -42.54 18.31
CA ILE A 62 21.05 -41.28 19.02
C ILE A 62 21.90 -40.17 18.43
N VAL A 63 23.17 -40.44 18.14
CA VAL A 63 24.08 -39.45 17.53
C VAL A 63 23.57 -39.03 16.16
N PHE A 64 23.12 -39.97 15.33
CA PHE A 64 22.49 -39.67 14.04
C PHE A 64 21.21 -38.83 14.20
N THR A 65 20.34 -39.23 15.13
CA THR A 65 19.08 -38.49 15.41
C THR A 65 19.36 -37.07 15.92
N LEU A 66 20.42 -36.88 16.74
CA LEU A 66 20.91 -35.58 17.19
C LEU A 66 21.36 -34.68 16.03
N GLY A 67 22.13 -35.23 15.10
CA GLY A 67 22.54 -34.53 13.89
C GLY A 67 21.35 -34.12 13.02
N LEU A 68 20.42 -35.04 12.80
CA LEU A 68 19.20 -34.78 12.04
C LEU A 68 18.32 -33.72 12.72
N GLN A 69 18.13 -33.82 14.04
CA GLN A 69 17.39 -32.84 14.84
C GLN A 69 18.02 -31.44 14.70
N SER A 70 19.34 -31.34 14.84
CA SER A 70 20.06 -30.07 14.76
C SER A 70 19.91 -29.43 13.37
N MET A 71 20.05 -30.22 12.30
CA MET A 71 19.88 -29.73 10.92
C MET A 71 18.44 -29.22 10.67
N VAL A 72 17.44 -30.02 11.04
CA VAL A 72 16.02 -29.65 10.87
C VAL A 72 15.67 -28.43 11.73
N GLY A 73 16.21 -28.35 12.95
CA GLY A 73 15.99 -27.23 13.85
C GLY A 73 16.50 -25.91 13.29
N VAL A 74 17.72 -25.88 12.77
CA VAL A 74 18.29 -24.70 12.12
C VAL A 74 17.47 -24.27 10.90
N ILE A 75 17.00 -25.22 10.08
CA ILE A 75 16.15 -24.92 8.92
C ILE A 75 14.84 -24.26 9.36
N ILE A 76 14.14 -24.83 10.33
CA ILE A 76 12.86 -24.30 10.84
C ILE A 76 13.06 -22.91 11.46
N GLN A 77 14.10 -22.73 12.27
CA GLN A 77 14.41 -21.45 12.90
C GLN A 77 14.72 -20.37 11.87
N THR A 78 15.52 -20.69 10.86
CA THR A 78 15.87 -19.75 9.77
C THR A 78 14.64 -19.35 8.97
N LEU A 79 13.76 -20.30 8.63
CA LEU A 79 12.51 -20.01 7.93
C LEU A 79 11.58 -19.12 8.78
N MET A 80 11.41 -19.42 10.07
CA MET A 80 10.59 -18.60 10.97
C MET A 80 11.09 -17.17 11.07
N VAL A 81 12.39 -16.97 11.29
CA VAL A 81 13.00 -15.63 11.33
C VAL A 81 12.82 -14.91 9.99
N GLY A 82 13.02 -15.61 8.86
CA GLY A 82 12.80 -15.06 7.52
C GLY A 82 11.36 -14.59 7.29
N VAL A 83 10.36 -15.39 7.68
CA VAL A 83 8.93 -15.04 7.57
C VAL A 83 8.59 -13.85 8.47
N VAL A 84 9.08 -13.83 9.72
CA VAL A 84 8.85 -12.71 10.64
C VAL A 84 9.47 -11.43 10.10
N PHE A 85 10.72 -11.48 9.63
CA PHE A 85 11.40 -10.35 9.03
C PHE A 85 10.66 -9.83 7.79
N ALA A 86 10.28 -10.71 6.87
CA ALA A 86 9.49 -10.34 5.67
C ALA A 86 8.14 -9.69 6.03
N LYS A 87 7.49 -10.13 7.12
CA LYS A 87 6.22 -9.56 7.59
C LYS A 87 6.42 -8.18 8.23
N LEU A 88 7.51 -7.98 8.97
CA LEU A 88 7.85 -6.70 9.62
C LEU A 88 8.34 -5.65 8.63
N THR A 89 9.05 -6.05 7.58
CA THR A 89 9.51 -5.13 6.54
C THR A 89 8.37 -4.67 5.64
N ARG A 90 7.27 -5.44 5.50
CA ARG A 90 6.16 -5.08 4.62
C ARG A 90 5.53 -3.72 4.99
N PRO A 91 5.44 -2.74 4.08
CA PRO A 91 5.10 -1.36 4.41
C PRO A 91 3.58 -1.13 4.47
N LYS A 92 2.85 -1.92 5.28
CA LYS A 92 1.36 -1.89 5.30
C LYS A 92 0.78 -0.52 5.69
N LYS A 93 1.44 0.22 6.57
CA LYS A 93 0.93 1.49 7.14
C LYS A 93 1.30 2.74 6.33
N ARG A 94 1.94 2.59 5.16
CA ARG A 94 2.37 3.78 4.40
C ARG A 94 1.27 4.36 3.51
N ALA A 95 0.40 3.53 2.95
CA ALA A 95 -0.77 4.01 2.22
C ALA A 95 -1.68 4.91 3.09
N GLU A 96 -1.77 4.61 4.40
CA GLU A 96 -2.57 5.38 5.36
C GLU A 96 -2.06 6.81 5.62
N THR A 97 -0.80 7.13 5.28
CA THR A 97 -0.24 8.48 5.45
C THR A 97 -0.25 9.31 4.17
N LEU A 98 -0.67 8.72 3.06
CA LEU A 98 -0.94 9.42 1.80
C LEU A 98 -2.39 9.91 1.86
N LEU A 99 -2.56 11.22 1.85
CA LEU A 99 -3.86 11.86 1.92
C LEU A 99 -4.36 12.24 0.54
N PHE A 100 -5.66 12.02 0.35
CA PHE A 100 -6.45 12.59 -0.73
C PHE A 100 -7.46 13.59 -0.16
N SER A 101 -7.78 14.64 -0.91
CA SER A 101 -8.89 15.52 -0.55
C SER A 101 -10.18 14.72 -0.47
N ARG A 102 -11.03 15.02 0.51
CA ARG A 102 -12.38 14.42 0.63
C ARG A 102 -13.27 14.69 -0.59
N ASN A 103 -13.09 15.83 -1.22
CA ASN A 103 -13.87 16.25 -2.38
C ASN A 103 -12.94 16.56 -3.55
N ALA A 104 -13.37 16.23 -4.76
CA ALA A 104 -12.79 16.79 -5.97
C ALA A 104 -13.49 18.11 -6.31
N THR A 105 -12.86 18.92 -7.15
CA THR A 105 -13.41 20.23 -7.54
C THR A 105 -13.34 20.42 -9.04
N ILE A 106 -14.38 20.98 -9.64
CA ILE A 106 -14.36 21.44 -11.03
C ILE A 106 -14.29 22.95 -11.04
N ASN A 107 -13.31 23.50 -11.75
CA ASN A 107 -13.15 24.94 -11.92
C ASN A 107 -12.52 25.28 -13.26
N LEU A 108 -12.68 26.54 -13.67
CA LEU A 108 -12.01 27.07 -14.85
C LEU A 108 -10.56 27.42 -14.52
N ARG A 109 -9.58 26.93 -15.28
CA ARG A 109 -8.17 27.35 -15.21
C ARG A 109 -7.68 27.64 -16.62
N ASN A 110 -7.16 28.84 -16.85
CA ASN A 110 -6.66 29.29 -18.15
C ASN A 110 -7.65 29.02 -19.30
N GLY A 111 -8.94 29.31 -19.06
CA GLY A 111 -10.01 29.10 -20.05
C GLY A 111 -10.48 27.65 -20.25
N LYS A 112 -9.89 26.67 -19.56
CA LYS A 112 -10.26 25.25 -19.65
C LYS A 112 -10.91 24.77 -18.36
N LEU A 113 -11.97 23.97 -18.46
CA LEU A 113 -12.53 23.29 -17.29
C LEU A 113 -11.58 22.18 -16.84
N CYS A 114 -11.34 22.11 -15.53
CA CYS A 114 -10.41 21.17 -14.93
C CYS A 114 -11.07 20.49 -13.74
N LEU A 115 -10.99 19.17 -13.68
CA LEU A 115 -11.29 18.39 -12.48
C LEU A 115 -10.01 18.27 -11.65
N CYS A 116 -10.02 18.76 -10.41
CA CYS A 116 -8.85 18.81 -9.56
C CYS A 116 -9.11 18.17 -8.20
N PHE A 117 -8.12 17.45 -7.70
CA PHE A 117 -8.09 16.89 -6.35
C PHE A 117 -6.72 17.16 -5.72
N ARG A 118 -6.67 17.13 -4.39
CA ARG A 118 -5.43 17.38 -3.65
C ARG A 118 -4.86 16.07 -3.13
N ILE A 119 -3.55 15.94 -3.25
CA ILE A 119 -2.79 14.84 -2.64
C ILE A 119 -1.72 15.40 -1.70
N GLY A 120 -1.34 14.64 -0.68
CA GLY A 120 -0.27 15.03 0.22
C GLY A 120 0.30 13.86 1.01
N ASP A 121 1.52 14.03 1.53
CA ASP A 121 2.18 13.08 2.41
C ASP A 121 2.44 13.73 3.77
N ILE A 122 1.83 13.19 4.83
CA ILE A 122 1.95 13.71 6.20
C ILE A 122 3.34 13.41 6.79
N ARG A 123 4.06 12.41 6.27
CA ARG A 123 5.36 12.01 6.84
C ARG A 123 6.49 12.94 6.41
N LYS A 124 7.56 12.93 7.21
CA LYS A 124 8.83 13.63 6.89
C LYS A 124 9.57 12.96 5.73
N CYS A 125 9.62 11.63 5.71
CA CYS A 125 10.22 10.87 4.60
C CYS A 125 9.23 10.82 3.43
N LYS A 126 9.54 11.56 2.37
CA LYS A 126 8.64 11.79 1.25
C LYS A 126 8.64 10.61 0.29
N LEU A 127 7.50 10.41 -0.37
CA LEU A 127 7.38 9.45 -1.46
C LEU A 127 8.15 9.94 -2.68
N ALA A 128 8.96 9.07 -3.28
CA ALA A 128 9.73 9.34 -4.49
C ALA A 128 9.09 8.66 -5.71
N ASN A 129 9.45 9.10 -6.92
CA ASN A 129 8.96 8.55 -8.19
C ASN A 129 7.44 8.36 -8.20
N VAL A 130 6.72 9.46 -8.00
CA VAL A 130 5.28 9.44 -7.75
C VAL A 130 4.53 9.43 -9.08
N GLN A 131 3.63 8.47 -9.24
CA GLN A 131 2.77 8.32 -10.41
C GLN A 131 1.31 8.39 -9.99
N ILE A 132 0.50 9.05 -10.80
CA ILE A 132 -0.92 9.23 -10.55
C ILE A 132 -1.69 8.69 -11.75
N HIS A 133 -2.56 7.72 -11.49
CA HIS A 133 -3.48 7.18 -12.45
C HIS A 133 -4.90 7.57 -12.05
N MET A 134 -5.72 7.94 -13.03
CA MET A 134 -7.10 8.33 -12.79
C MET A 134 -7.98 7.65 -13.82
N LEU A 135 -9.02 6.99 -13.32
CA LEU A 135 -9.92 6.18 -14.14
C LEU A 135 -11.35 6.62 -13.85
N MET A 136 -12.16 6.81 -14.88
CA MET A 136 -13.60 6.98 -14.74
C MET A 136 -14.31 5.67 -15.10
N ILE A 137 -15.08 5.17 -14.14
CA ILE A 137 -15.98 4.05 -14.31
C ILE A 137 -17.37 4.57 -14.63
N ASN A 138 -17.92 4.14 -15.76
CA ASN A 138 -19.33 4.37 -16.11
C ASN A 138 -19.90 3.21 -16.93
N LYS A 139 -21.22 3.21 -17.07
CA LYS A 139 -21.90 2.33 -18.02
C LYS A 139 -21.61 2.81 -19.45
N TYR A 140 -21.14 1.93 -20.31
CA TYR A 140 -20.94 2.17 -21.74
C TYR A 140 -21.76 1.18 -22.56
N THR A 141 -22.13 1.56 -23.77
CA THR A 141 -22.81 0.68 -24.73
C THR A 141 -22.10 0.82 -26.06
N THR A 142 -21.60 -0.30 -26.59
CA THR A 142 -20.84 -0.33 -27.84
C THR A 142 -21.77 -0.06 -29.04
N GLU A 143 -21.18 0.21 -30.20
CA GLU A 143 -21.93 0.44 -31.44
C GLU A 143 -22.72 -0.81 -31.87
N GLU A 144 -22.22 -2.00 -31.53
CA GLU A 144 -22.86 -3.30 -31.75
C GLU A 144 -23.97 -3.62 -30.73
N GLY A 145 -24.16 -2.75 -29.72
CA GLY A 145 -25.20 -2.90 -28.70
C GLY A 145 -24.78 -3.68 -27.45
N GLU A 146 -23.50 -4.05 -27.29
CA GLU A 146 -23.01 -4.67 -26.07
C GLU A 146 -23.02 -3.66 -24.91
N VAL A 147 -23.61 -4.04 -23.78
CA VAL A 147 -23.70 -3.17 -22.59
C VAL A 147 -22.60 -3.53 -21.60
N LEU A 148 -21.64 -2.63 -21.41
CA LEU A 148 -20.56 -2.75 -20.46
C LEU A 148 -20.91 -1.98 -19.17
N PRO A 149 -21.25 -2.65 -18.05
CA PRO A 149 -21.70 -1.97 -16.84
C PRO A 149 -20.59 -1.20 -16.11
N PHE A 150 -19.33 -1.62 -16.25
CA PHE A 150 -18.15 -1.04 -15.58
C PHE A 150 -17.03 -0.75 -16.58
N PHE A 151 -17.30 0.12 -17.55
CA PHE A 151 -16.30 0.51 -18.53
C PHE A 151 -15.30 1.50 -17.92
N LEU A 152 -14.01 1.21 -18.09
CA LEU A 152 -12.90 1.99 -17.53
C LEU A 152 -12.37 2.96 -18.58
N ASN A 153 -12.51 4.26 -18.32
CA ASN A 153 -11.95 5.31 -19.16
C ASN A 153 -10.72 5.90 -18.49
N ASP A 154 -9.58 5.86 -19.17
CA ASP A 154 -8.36 6.51 -18.68
C ASP A 154 -8.49 8.04 -18.72
N MET A 155 -8.04 8.71 -17.67
CA MET A 155 -8.08 10.16 -17.53
C MET A 155 -6.68 10.71 -17.27
N LYS A 156 -6.17 11.51 -18.19
CA LYS A 156 -4.84 12.11 -18.07
C LYS A 156 -4.78 13.12 -16.93
N VAL A 157 -3.91 12.89 -15.96
CA VAL A 157 -3.67 13.79 -14.83
C VAL A 157 -2.39 14.58 -15.03
N GLN A 158 -2.42 15.85 -14.70
CA GLN A 158 -1.26 16.73 -14.73
C GLN A 158 -1.12 17.49 -13.42
N ILE A 159 0.12 17.63 -12.93
CA ILE A 159 0.47 18.52 -11.83
C ILE A 159 1.17 19.72 -12.46
N ASP A 160 0.49 20.87 -12.47
CA ASP A 160 0.98 22.12 -13.06
C ASP A 160 1.53 21.92 -14.49
N THR A 161 2.84 22.11 -14.69
CA THR A 161 3.54 21.90 -15.98
C THR A 161 4.50 20.72 -15.96
N VAL A 162 4.51 19.95 -14.87
CA VAL A 162 5.50 18.90 -14.60
C VAL A 162 5.05 17.58 -15.26
N LYS A 163 5.94 16.98 -16.05
CA LYS A 163 5.70 15.65 -16.67
C LYS A 163 5.98 14.52 -15.68
N ASP A 164 7.16 14.56 -15.05
CA ASP A 164 7.57 13.58 -14.06
C ASP A 164 7.60 14.24 -12.69
N PHE A 165 6.81 13.72 -11.75
CA PHE A 165 6.71 14.28 -10.40
C PHE A 165 7.65 13.52 -9.46
N PRO A 166 8.89 14.01 -9.21
CA PRO A 166 9.94 13.20 -8.62
C PRO A 166 9.67 12.89 -7.14
N THR A 167 9.02 13.82 -6.42
CA THR A 167 8.82 13.70 -4.97
C THR A 167 7.57 14.45 -4.51
N LEU A 168 6.70 13.79 -3.73
CA LEU A 168 5.57 14.43 -3.05
C LEU A 168 6.03 15.13 -1.76
N ALA A 169 6.80 16.21 -1.89
CA ALA A 169 7.39 16.92 -0.75
C ALA A 169 6.38 17.75 0.05
N TRP A 170 5.41 18.37 -0.64
CA TRP A 170 4.31 19.12 -0.07
C TRP A 170 2.99 18.72 -0.72
N PRO A 171 1.84 19.05 -0.09
CA PRO A 171 0.56 18.82 -0.73
C PRO A 171 0.43 19.55 -2.07
N VAL A 172 0.07 18.83 -3.12
CA VAL A 172 -0.12 19.37 -4.47
C VAL A 172 -1.55 19.16 -4.95
N ILE A 173 -1.98 19.97 -5.91
CA ILE A 173 -3.27 19.84 -6.57
C ILE A 173 -3.01 19.22 -7.93
N ALA A 174 -3.46 17.98 -8.11
CA ALA A 174 -3.43 17.29 -9.39
C ALA A 174 -4.73 17.61 -10.14
N CYS A 175 -4.63 17.88 -11.44
CA CYS A 175 -5.77 18.27 -12.27
C CYS A 175 -5.82 17.45 -13.55
N HIS A 176 -7.03 17.02 -13.91
CA HIS A 176 -7.38 16.52 -15.24
C HIS A 176 -8.03 17.67 -16.03
N PHE A 177 -7.46 18.00 -17.19
CA PHE A 177 -8.06 18.95 -18.11
C PHE A 177 -9.21 18.28 -18.86
N ILE A 178 -10.40 18.87 -18.81
CA ILE A 178 -11.59 18.37 -19.50
C ILE A 178 -11.53 18.88 -20.94
N ASP A 179 -10.82 18.14 -21.79
CA ASP A 179 -10.73 18.35 -23.23
C ASP A 179 -11.65 17.40 -24.01
N GLU A 180 -11.59 17.42 -25.34
CA GLU A 180 -12.44 16.59 -26.23
C GLU A 180 -12.27 15.09 -26.03
N ASN A 181 -11.11 14.66 -25.52
CA ASN A 181 -10.82 13.26 -25.24
C ASN A 181 -11.26 12.85 -23.82
N SER A 182 -11.67 13.81 -22.99
CA SER A 182 -12.12 13.55 -21.63
C SER A 182 -13.51 12.89 -21.64
N PRO A 183 -13.73 11.83 -20.85
CA PRO A 183 -15.07 11.26 -20.68
C PRO A 183 -16.03 12.25 -19.99
N LEU A 184 -15.52 13.33 -19.38
CA LEU A 184 -16.31 14.40 -18.77
C LEU A 184 -16.71 15.53 -19.74
N TYR A 185 -16.26 15.50 -21.00
CA TYR A 185 -16.35 16.63 -21.93
C TYR A 185 -17.78 17.18 -22.13
N ARG A 186 -18.77 16.29 -22.15
CA ARG A 186 -20.18 16.61 -22.41
C ARG A 186 -21.00 16.87 -21.15
N TYR A 187 -20.46 16.64 -19.96
CA TYR A 187 -21.20 16.84 -18.72
C TYR A 187 -21.24 18.33 -18.33
N ASP A 188 -22.43 18.84 -18.01
CA ASP A 188 -22.63 20.12 -17.35
C ASP A 188 -22.81 19.93 -15.83
N GLU A 189 -22.96 21.02 -15.07
CA GLU A 189 -23.02 20.95 -13.60
C GLU A 189 -24.15 20.02 -13.11
N THR A 190 -25.35 20.16 -13.68
CA THR A 190 -26.52 19.36 -13.30
C THR A 190 -26.47 17.94 -13.81
N GLY A 191 -25.96 17.74 -15.03
CA GLY A 191 -25.79 16.43 -15.64
C GLY A 191 -24.76 15.60 -14.88
N LEU A 192 -23.68 16.22 -14.41
CA LEU A 192 -22.68 15.54 -13.60
C LEU A 192 -23.26 15.05 -12.28
N GLN A 193 -24.00 15.90 -11.55
CA GLN A 193 -24.59 15.53 -10.25
C GLN A 193 -25.56 14.33 -10.35
N ASN A 194 -26.24 14.18 -11.49
CA ASN A 194 -27.18 13.08 -11.73
C ASN A 194 -26.53 11.88 -12.45
N ALA A 195 -25.25 11.97 -12.83
CA ALA A 195 -24.56 10.93 -13.57
C ALA A 195 -24.36 9.69 -12.69
N LYS A 196 -24.33 8.51 -13.33
CA LYS A 196 -23.92 7.26 -12.68
C LYS A 196 -22.49 6.93 -13.10
N LEU A 197 -21.56 7.54 -12.39
CA LEU A 197 -20.13 7.34 -12.60
C LEU A 197 -19.38 7.33 -11.27
N GLU A 198 -18.18 6.78 -11.28
CA GLU A 198 -17.23 6.85 -10.17
C GLU A 198 -15.85 7.14 -10.74
N ILE A 199 -15.12 8.05 -10.10
CA ILE A 199 -13.77 8.41 -10.51
C ILE A 199 -12.80 7.84 -9.50
N ILE A 200 -11.97 6.88 -9.91
CA ILE A 200 -10.93 6.27 -9.08
C ILE A 200 -9.61 6.99 -9.32
N VAL A 201 -8.92 7.34 -8.25
CA VAL A 201 -7.57 7.88 -8.26
C VAL A 201 -6.64 6.90 -7.57
N ILE A 202 -5.54 6.57 -8.23
CA ILE A 202 -4.49 5.66 -7.74
C ILE A 202 -3.19 6.45 -7.71
N LEU A 203 -2.55 6.46 -6.55
CA LEU A 203 -1.25 7.06 -6.31
C LEU A 203 -0.24 5.96 -6.06
N ASP A 204 0.72 5.83 -6.96
CA ASP A 204 1.85 4.92 -6.84
C ASP A 204 3.11 5.70 -6.49
N GLY A 205 3.99 5.11 -5.69
CA GLY A 205 5.33 5.67 -5.52
C GLY A 205 6.26 4.79 -4.71
N LEU A 206 7.53 5.22 -4.70
CA LEU A 206 8.66 4.52 -4.11
C LEU A 206 8.96 5.02 -2.70
N ILE A 207 9.21 4.08 -1.79
CA ILE A 207 9.66 4.34 -0.41
C ILE A 207 11.18 4.45 -0.38
N PRO A 208 11.77 5.64 -0.16
CA PRO A 208 13.23 5.79 -0.22
C PRO A 208 13.99 4.91 0.78
N THR A 209 13.44 4.70 1.98
CA THR A 209 14.12 3.95 3.06
C THR A 209 14.11 2.43 2.87
N THR A 210 13.24 1.90 2.01
CA THR A 210 13.09 0.43 1.83
C THR A 210 13.23 -0.02 0.39
N GLY A 211 13.20 0.90 -0.57
CA GLY A 211 13.18 0.57 -2.01
C GLY A 211 11.89 -0.10 -2.50
N MET A 212 10.89 -0.33 -1.63
CA MET A 212 9.61 -0.91 -2.03
C MET A 212 8.65 0.15 -2.58
N THR A 213 7.76 -0.27 -3.47
CA THR A 213 6.65 0.55 -3.96
C THR A 213 5.45 0.47 -2.99
N THR A 214 4.71 1.56 -2.89
CA THR A 214 3.44 1.63 -2.17
C THR A 214 2.39 2.25 -3.07
N GLN A 215 1.15 1.80 -2.90
CA GLN A 215 0.00 2.29 -3.63
C GLN A 215 -1.06 2.76 -2.64
N ALA A 216 -1.65 3.92 -2.89
CA ALA A 216 -2.83 4.42 -2.20
C ALA A 216 -3.94 4.72 -3.22
N ARG A 217 -5.19 4.53 -2.82
CA ARG A 217 -6.35 4.71 -3.71
C ARG A 217 -7.43 5.48 -3.00
N THR A 218 -8.17 6.27 -3.77
CA THR A 218 -9.43 6.90 -3.36
C THR A 218 -10.40 6.87 -4.53
N SER A 219 -11.68 7.10 -4.28
CA SER A 219 -12.64 7.38 -5.34
C SER A 219 -13.47 8.61 -5.03
N TYR A 220 -14.10 9.16 -6.07
CA TYR A 220 -15.01 10.28 -6.01
C TYR A 220 -16.31 9.94 -6.72
N LEU A 221 -17.40 10.01 -5.97
CA LEU A 221 -18.75 9.95 -6.49
C LEU A 221 -19.21 11.34 -6.97
N PRO A 222 -20.25 11.43 -7.82
CA PRO A 222 -20.67 12.70 -8.41
C PRO A 222 -20.99 13.79 -7.39
N PHE A 223 -21.62 13.43 -6.26
CA PHE A 223 -21.93 14.37 -5.17
C PHE A 223 -20.68 14.84 -4.40
N GLU A 224 -19.55 14.15 -4.51
CA GLU A 224 -18.28 14.53 -3.91
C GLU A 224 -17.48 15.47 -4.81
N ILE A 225 -17.89 15.63 -6.08
CA ILE A 225 -17.29 16.53 -7.06
C ILE A 225 -17.99 17.88 -6.99
N LEU A 226 -17.29 18.87 -6.44
CA LEU A 226 -17.84 20.21 -6.22
C LEU A 226 -17.57 21.12 -7.42
N TRP A 227 -18.62 21.48 -8.16
CA TRP A 227 -18.54 22.42 -9.27
C TRP A 227 -18.33 23.86 -8.80
N GLY A 228 -17.53 24.62 -9.53
CA GLY A 228 -17.27 26.03 -9.25
C GLY A 228 -16.52 26.28 -7.96
N ARG A 229 -15.71 25.33 -7.49
CA ARG A 229 -14.89 25.48 -6.27
C ARG A 229 -13.41 25.32 -6.55
N ARG A 230 -12.59 25.94 -5.71
CA ARG A 230 -11.13 25.77 -5.68
C ARG A 230 -10.67 25.48 -4.26
N PHE A 231 -9.55 24.78 -4.11
CA PHE A 231 -8.97 24.54 -2.80
C PHE A 231 -8.27 25.77 -2.23
N HIS A 232 -8.37 25.98 -0.91
CA HIS A 232 -7.60 27.01 -0.21
C HIS A 232 -6.10 26.73 -0.23
N HIS A 233 -5.27 27.76 -0.28
CA HIS A 233 -3.83 27.61 -0.13
C HIS A 233 -3.46 27.11 1.28
N LEU A 234 -2.53 26.15 1.36
CA LEU A 234 -2.08 25.54 2.62
C LEU A 234 -0.83 26.18 3.18
N MET A 235 -0.04 26.82 2.33
CA MET A 235 1.24 27.39 2.69
C MET A 235 1.04 28.82 3.18
N THR A 236 1.50 29.09 4.40
CA THR A 236 1.64 30.45 4.92
C THR A 236 3.11 30.72 5.18
N TYR A 237 3.63 31.81 4.61
CA TYR A 237 5.01 32.22 4.84
C TYR A 237 5.09 33.07 6.11
N GLN A 238 5.74 32.56 7.15
CA GLN A 238 5.97 33.31 8.37
C GLN A 238 7.21 34.21 8.23
N LYS A 239 6.98 35.51 7.96
CA LYS A 239 8.05 36.52 7.79
C LYS A 239 9.02 36.62 8.97
N LYS A 240 8.59 36.28 10.19
CA LYS A 240 9.40 36.41 11.41
C LYS A 240 10.56 35.40 11.48
N ASN A 241 10.32 34.16 11.01
CA ASN A 241 11.27 33.05 11.19
C ASN A 241 11.78 32.51 9.84
N GLY A 242 11.25 33.00 8.71
CA GLY A 242 11.60 32.50 7.37
C GLY A 242 11.07 31.09 7.07
N ILE A 243 10.19 30.55 7.92
CA ILE A 243 9.67 29.19 7.82
C ILE A 243 8.35 29.18 7.03
N ILE A 244 8.20 28.19 6.17
CA ILE A 244 6.93 27.87 5.50
C ILE A 244 6.15 26.92 6.40
N GLU A 245 4.99 27.37 6.87
CA GLU A 245 4.09 26.55 7.66
C GLU A 245 2.96 25.99 6.77
N LEU A 246 2.70 24.71 6.92
CA LEU A 246 1.62 24.00 6.22
C LEU A 246 0.44 23.79 7.18
N ASP A 247 -0.65 24.52 6.94
CA ASP A 247 -1.88 24.40 7.71
C ASP A 247 -2.78 23.28 7.15
N TYR A 248 -2.60 22.06 7.68
CA TYR A 248 -3.37 20.88 7.25
C TYR A 248 -4.87 20.94 7.60
N THR A 249 -5.30 21.87 8.47
CA THR A 249 -6.75 22.02 8.75
C THR A 249 -7.51 22.47 7.49
N LYS A 250 -6.83 23.20 6.60
CA LYS A 250 -7.36 23.65 5.31
C LYS A 250 -7.20 22.63 4.18
N PHE A 251 -6.67 21.43 4.46
CA PHE A 251 -6.37 20.42 3.42
C PHE A 251 -7.60 20.07 2.58
N ASN A 252 -8.76 19.92 3.22
CA ASN A 252 -10.03 19.64 2.54
C ASN A 252 -10.85 20.91 2.23
N SER A 253 -10.39 22.08 2.66
CA SER A 253 -11.16 23.31 2.58
C SER A 253 -11.16 23.88 1.17
N THR A 254 -12.34 24.30 0.71
CA THR A 254 -12.56 24.86 -0.64
C THR A 254 -13.40 26.14 -0.57
N TYR A 255 -13.21 27.04 -1.52
CA TYR A 255 -13.98 28.27 -1.69
C TYR A 255 -14.63 28.33 -3.07
N ALA A 256 -15.73 29.07 -3.18
CA ALA A 256 -16.47 29.24 -4.43
C ALA A 256 -15.77 30.21 -5.38
N VAL A 257 -15.80 29.91 -6.68
CA VAL A 257 -15.19 30.70 -7.74
C VAL A 257 -16.13 30.74 -8.93
N ARG A 258 -16.24 31.90 -9.58
CA ARG A 258 -17.04 32.07 -10.79
C ARG A 258 -16.55 31.11 -11.88
N THR A 259 -17.37 30.10 -12.17
CA THR A 259 -17.10 29.05 -13.15
C THR A 259 -18.37 28.87 -13.98
N PRO A 260 -18.27 28.77 -15.32
CA PRO A 260 -19.43 28.47 -16.15
C PRO A 260 -20.09 27.16 -15.73
N ARG A 261 -21.42 27.12 -15.76
CA ARG A 261 -22.21 25.92 -15.41
C ARG A 261 -22.44 24.97 -16.59
N CYS A 262 -21.98 25.36 -17.78
CA CYS A 262 -22.09 24.57 -18.99
C CYS A 262 -20.97 23.52 -19.10
N SER A 263 -21.17 22.55 -19.98
CA SER A 263 -20.16 21.54 -20.33
C SER A 263 -18.94 22.17 -21.01
N ALA A 264 -17.81 21.44 -21.00
CA ALA A 264 -16.60 21.86 -21.69
C ALA A 264 -16.82 21.99 -23.21
N GLU A 265 -17.66 21.14 -23.79
CA GLU A 265 -18.10 21.22 -25.18
C GLU A 265 -18.78 22.56 -25.51
N LYS A 266 -19.82 22.93 -24.76
CA LYS A 266 -20.52 24.20 -24.95
C LYS A 266 -19.61 25.40 -24.69
N LEU A 267 -18.71 25.28 -23.72
CA LEU A 267 -17.73 26.31 -23.42
C LEU A 267 -16.78 26.56 -24.60
N LYS A 268 -16.30 25.50 -25.24
CA LYS A 268 -15.45 25.59 -26.45
C LYS A 268 -16.23 26.24 -27.61
N GLN A 269 -17.45 25.80 -27.88
CA GLN A 269 -18.32 26.37 -28.92
C GLN A 269 -18.55 27.88 -28.72
N ASN A 270 -18.86 28.30 -27.50
CA ASN A 270 -19.07 29.71 -27.19
C ASN A 270 -17.80 30.55 -27.42
N HIS A 271 -16.63 30.01 -27.07
CA HIS A 271 -15.36 30.68 -27.33
C HIS A 271 -15.07 30.84 -28.84
N GLU A 272 -15.39 29.84 -29.65
CA GLU A 272 -15.22 29.88 -31.12
C GLU A 272 -16.19 30.85 -31.79
N VAL A 273 -17.42 30.95 -31.30
CA VAL A 273 -18.40 31.92 -31.81
C VAL A 273 -17.95 33.35 -31.47
N SER A 274 -17.51 33.59 -30.23
CA SER A 274 -16.98 34.91 -29.84
C SER A 274 -15.75 35.30 -30.67
N SER A 275 -14.79 34.39 -30.87
CA SER A 275 -13.58 34.71 -31.65
C SER A 275 -13.88 35.04 -33.12
N LYS A 276 -14.82 34.32 -33.76
CA LYS A 276 -15.28 34.61 -35.12
C LYS A 276 -16.02 35.94 -35.22
N MET A 277 -16.75 36.33 -34.19
CA MET A 277 -17.44 37.62 -34.16
C MET A 277 -16.45 38.78 -34.06
N TYR A 278 -15.40 38.66 -33.25
CA TYR A 278 -14.34 39.67 -33.17
C TYR A 278 -13.48 39.76 -34.43
N SER A 279 -13.20 38.64 -35.12
CA SER A 279 -12.45 38.65 -36.38
C SER A 279 -13.20 39.25 -37.56
N ASN A 280 -14.54 39.30 -37.50
CA ASN A 280 -15.37 39.89 -38.56
C ASN A 280 -15.60 41.40 -38.36
N ILE A 281 -15.13 41.98 -37.25
CA ILE A 281 -15.28 43.41 -36.92
C ILE A 281 -13.95 44.17 -37.14
N THR A 282 -12.83 43.45 -37.31
CA THR A 282 -11.52 43.97 -37.75
C THR A 282 -11.30 43.71 -39.23
#